data_AF-A0A699ZCC9-F1
#
_entry.id   AF-A0A699ZCC9-F1
#
_cell.length_a   1.000
_cell.length_b   1.000
_cell.length_c   1.000
_cell.angle_alpha   90.00
_cell.angle_beta   90.00
_cell.angle_gamma   90.00
#
_symmetry.space_group_name_H-M   'P 1'
#
loop_
_entity.id
_entity.type
_entity.pdbx_description
1 polymer ?
#
loop_
_entity_poly.entity_id
_entity_poly.type
_entity_poly.pdbx_seq_one_letter_code
_entity_poly.pdbx_strand_id
1 'polypeptide(L)'
;MYPICRCINFFALALLLPLAAANRAGSAMRFPTDRIYKVCVSSWAPFSFYNPETKQHTGYDWDLFVILAKRLGMQYTEEQTSSW
;
A
#
# COMPACT_ATOMS: atom_id res chain seq x y z
N MET A 1 24.30 -0.13 1.37
CA MET A 1 24.50 0.75 2.54
C MET A 1 23.15 0.95 3.21
N TYR A 2 22.90 0.27 4.32
CA TYR A 2 21.79 0.55 5.23
C TYR A 2 22.43 1.02 6.55
N PRO A 3 22.03 2.15 7.15
CA PRO A 3 22.60 2.53 8.43
C PRO A 3 21.98 1.69 9.54
N ILE A 4 22.82 0.85 10.14
CA ILE A 4 22.66 0.28 11.47
C ILE A 4 22.86 1.41 12.47
N CYS A 5 21.87 1.65 13.34
CA CYS A 5 22.11 2.38 14.59
C CYS A 5 21.33 1.65 15.71
N ARG A 6 21.97 0.63 16.29
CA ARG A 6 21.78 0.27 17.71
C ARG A 6 22.60 1.30 18.50
N CYS A 7 22.18 1.82 19.64
CA CYS A 7 22.24 1.13 20.93
C CYS A 7 21.61 2.01 22.02
N ILE A 8 20.46 1.63 22.57
CA ILE A 8 20.24 1.63 24.02
C ILE A 8 19.33 0.43 24.30
N ASN A 9 19.87 -0.65 24.85
CA ASN A 9 19.26 -1.11 26.09
C ASN A 9 20.24 -1.91 26.93
N PHE A 10 20.44 -1.36 28.12
CA PHE A 10 20.92 -2.06 29.29
C PHE A 10 20.09 -3.32 29.50
N PHE A 11 20.82 -4.36 29.84
CA PHE A 11 20.36 -5.64 30.34
C PHE A 11 19.01 -5.60 31.08
N ALA A 12 18.12 -6.42 30.53
CA ALA A 12 17.40 -7.46 31.25
C ALA A 12 16.22 -7.07 32.15
N LEU A 13 15.21 -7.94 32.03
CA LEU A 13 14.21 -8.31 33.04
C LEU A 13 13.03 -7.35 33.26
N ALA A 14 11.95 -7.63 32.55
CA ALA A 14 10.60 -7.87 33.08
C ALA A 14 9.65 -8.01 31.88
N LEU A 15 9.51 -9.16 31.20
CA LEU A 15 8.92 -10.39 31.73
C LEU A 15 7.69 -10.13 32.60
N LEU A 16 6.72 -9.33 32.11
CA LEU A 16 5.33 -9.29 32.64
C LEU A 16 4.31 -8.50 31.78
N LEU A 17 4.36 -8.60 30.44
CA LEU A 17 3.24 -8.16 29.60
C LEU A 17 3.00 -9.17 28.46
N PRO A 18 2.07 -10.14 28.61
CA PRO A 18 1.45 -10.79 27.47
C PRO A 18 0.43 -9.79 26.90
N LEU A 19 0.92 -8.73 26.28
CA LEU A 19 0.18 -7.90 25.33
C LEU A 19 0.94 -7.89 24.01
N ALA A 20 1.39 -9.08 23.60
CA ALA A 20 1.37 -9.46 22.19
C ALA A 20 -0.10 -9.68 21.76
N ALA A 21 -0.98 -8.74 22.08
CA ALA A 21 -2.11 -8.48 21.22
C ALA A 21 -1.47 -7.97 19.94
N ALA A 22 -1.24 -8.90 19.02
CA ALA A 22 -1.02 -8.63 17.62
C ALA A 22 -2.22 -7.82 17.15
N ASN A 23 -2.19 -6.52 17.44
CA ASN A 23 -2.85 -5.52 16.66
C ASN A 23 -2.17 -5.58 15.30
N ARG A 24 -2.58 -6.58 14.49
CA ARG A 24 -2.97 -6.29 13.12
C ARG A 24 -4.15 -5.32 13.22
N ALA A 25 -3.87 -4.12 13.72
CA ALA A 25 -4.63 -2.96 13.34
C ALA A 25 -4.44 -2.96 11.84
N GLY A 26 -5.44 -3.48 11.11
CA GLY A 26 -5.51 -3.28 9.68
C GLY A 26 -5.27 -1.79 9.52
N SER A 27 -4.19 -1.42 8.84
CA SER A 27 -3.81 -0.03 8.68
C SER A 27 -5.04 0.69 8.19
N ALA A 28 -5.71 1.43 9.07
CA ALA A 28 -6.83 2.25 8.68
C ALA A 28 -6.25 3.15 7.60
N MET A 29 -6.83 3.09 6.40
CA MET A 29 -6.34 3.84 5.26
C MET A 29 -6.24 5.30 5.69
N ARG A 30 -5.01 5.75 5.97
CA ARG A 30 -4.77 7.11 6.40
C ARG A 30 -4.82 7.95 5.14
N PHE A 31 -5.91 8.69 5.01
CA PHE A 31 -6.13 9.53 3.86
C PHE A 31 -5.01 10.58 3.77
N PRO A 32 -4.26 10.65 2.64
CA PRO A 32 -3.23 11.65 2.44
C PRO A 32 -3.83 13.06 2.58
N THR A 33 -3.20 13.92 3.38
CA THR A 33 -3.62 15.32 3.56
C THR A 33 -3.50 16.13 2.25
N ASP A 34 -2.60 15.69 1.37
CA ASP A 34 -2.34 16.16 0.02
C ASP A 34 -3.38 15.69 -1.03
N ARG A 35 -4.38 14.89 -0.62
CA ARG A 35 -5.49 14.37 -1.45
C ARG A 35 -5.06 13.54 -2.68
N ILE A 36 -3.78 13.20 -2.82
CA ILE A 36 -3.26 12.35 -3.89
C ILE A 36 -2.97 10.97 -3.32
N TYR A 37 -3.66 9.97 -3.85
CA TYR A 37 -3.56 8.58 -3.41
C TYR A 37 -2.52 7.84 -4.25
N LYS A 38 -1.55 7.20 -3.59
CA LYS A 38 -0.64 6.29 -4.28
C LYS A 38 -1.30 4.92 -4.41
N VAL A 39 -1.44 4.44 -5.64
CA VAL A 39 -2.08 3.16 -5.94
C VAL A 39 -1.03 2.21 -6.46
N CYS A 40 -0.75 1.19 -5.66
CA CYS A 40 0.14 0.12 -6.06
C CYS A 40 -0.58 -0.76 -7.08
N VAL A 41 -0.02 -0.83 -8.29
CA VAL A 41 -0.53 -1.69 -9.36
C VAL A 41 0.40 -2.88 -9.56
N SER A 42 -0.20 -4.03 -9.88
CA SER A 42 0.47 -5.26 -10.27
C SER A 42 -0.22 -5.85 -11.51
N SER A 43 0.42 -6.81 -12.18
CA SER A 43 -0.17 -7.49 -13.34
C SER A 43 -0.76 -8.84 -12.95
N TRP A 44 -2.08 -8.90 -12.91
CA TRP A 44 -2.89 -10.10 -12.74
C TRP A 44 -4.13 -10.04 -13.64
N ALA A 45 -3.99 -10.53 -14.86
CA ALA A 45 -5.10 -10.56 -15.82
C ALA A 45 -6.19 -11.57 -15.38
N PRO A 46 -7.48 -11.27 -15.60
CA PRO A 46 -8.04 -10.09 -16.27
C PRO A 46 -8.38 -8.91 -15.33
N PHE A 47 -7.97 -8.98 -14.05
CA PHE A 47 -8.40 -8.04 -13.02
C PHE A 47 -7.62 -6.72 -13.07
N SER A 48 -6.34 -6.76 -13.37
CA SER A 48 -5.47 -5.59 -13.40
C SER A 48 -4.23 -5.89 -14.24
N PHE A 49 -3.99 -5.20 -15.34
CA PHE A 49 -2.84 -5.44 -16.20
C PHE A 49 -2.54 -4.22 -17.10
N TYR A 50 -1.29 -4.11 -17.51
CA TYR A 50 -0.88 -3.10 -18.49
C TYR A 50 -1.22 -3.59 -19.90
N ASN A 51 -2.03 -2.82 -20.64
CA ASN A 51 -2.30 -3.09 -22.05
C ASN A 51 -1.22 -2.41 -22.92
N PRO A 52 -0.38 -3.19 -23.64
CA PRO A 52 0.70 -2.63 -24.45
C PRO A 52 0.20 -1.90 -25.70
N GLU A 53 -0.99 -2.21 -26.22
CA GLU A 53 -1.56 -1.58 -27.42
C GLU A 53 -2.05 -0.16 -27.11
N THR A 54 -2.79 -0.01 -26.02
CA THR A 54 -3.33 1.29 -25.58
C THR A 54 -2.36 2.07 -24.70
N LYS A 55 -1.28 1.42 -24.24
CA LYS A 55 -0.30 1.95 -23.28
C LYS A 55 -0.93 2.40 -21.95
N GLN A 56 -2.02 1.76 -21.55
CA GLN A 56 -2.78 2.10 -20.34
C GLN A 56 -2.93 0.87 -19.43
N HIS A 57 -2.96 1.11 -18.12
CA HIS A 57 -3.39 0.11 -17.15
C HIS A 57 -4.91 -0.10 -17.25
N THR A 58 -5.36 -1.34 -17.25
CA THR A 58 -6.77 -1.72 -17.42
C THR A 58 -7.07 -3.03 -16.69
N GLY A 59 -8.34 -3.46 -16.70
CA GLY A 59 -8.81 -4.67 -16.03
C GLY A 59 -9.94 -4.36 -15.06
N TYR A 60 -10.69 -5.39 -14.67
CA TYR A 60 -11.91 -5.22 -13.89
C TYR A 60 -11.72 -4.41 -12.59
N ASP A 61 -10.71 -4.74 -11.77
CA ASP A 61 -10.46 -4.07 -10.49
C ASP A 61 -9.96 -2.63 -10.72
N TRP A 62 -9.14 -2.43 -11.75
CA TRP A 62 -8.62 -1.12 -12.11
C TRP A 62 -9.73 -0.19 -12.59
N ASP A 63 -10.57 -0.65 -13.52
CA ASP A 63 -11.66 0.14 -14.08
C ASP A 63 -12.68 0.52 -13.00
N LEU A 64 -12.98 -0.41 -12.07
CA LEU A 64 -13.82 -0.13 -10.90
C LEU A 64 -13.20 0.96 -10.02
N PHE A 65 -11.90 0.86 -9.73
CA PHE A 65 -11.17 1.86 -8.95
C PHE A 65 -11.22 3.24 -9.62
N VAL A 66 -10.96 3.33 -10.93
CA VAL A 66 -10.98 4.60 -11.68
C VAL A 66 -12.35 5.26 -11.62
N ILE A 67 -13.42 4.48 -11.76
CA ILE A 67 -14.80 4.98 -11.64
C ILE A 67 -15.06 5.54 -10.23
N LEU A 68 -14.65 4.81 -9.19
CA LEU A 68 -14.80 5.25 -7.80
C LEU A 68 -13.98 6.51 -7.50
N ALA A 69 -12.72 6.54 -7.93
CA ALA A 69 -11.85 7.70 -7.76
C ALA A 69 -12.46 8.95 -8.41
N LYS A 70 -13.00 8.82 -9.63
CA LYS A 70 -13.72 9.91 -10.31
C LYS A 70 -14.97 10.35 -9.54
N ARG A 71 -15.79 9.42 -9.05
CA ARG A 71 -17.01 9.74 -8.28
C ARG A 71 -16.70 10.43 -6.95
N LEU A 72 -15.57 10.08 -6.33
CA LEU A 72 -15.14 10.63 -5.05
C LEU A 72 -14.27 11.89 -5.20
N GLY A 73 -13.96 12.32 -6.42
CA GLY A 73 -13.06 13.46 -6.67
C GLY A 73 -11.63 13.22 -6.15
N MET A 74 -11.21 11.95 -6.09
CA MET A 74 -9.89 11.55 -5.62
C MET A 74 -8.86 11.71 -6.74
N GLN A 75 -7.73 12.33 -6.43
CA GLN A 75 -6.56 12.30 -7.30
C GLN A 75 -5.69 11.11 -6.92
N TYR A 76 -5.05 10.47 -7.88
CA TYR A 76 -4.19 9.32 -7.61
C TYR A 76 -2.99 9.26 -8.55
N THR A 77 -1.96 8.55 -8.13
CA THR A 77 -0.76 8.24 -8.91
C THR A 77 -0.52 6.74 -8.91
N GLU A 78 -0.18 6.20 -10.08
CA GLU A 78 0.18 4.80 -10.25
C GLU A 78 1.61 4.55 -9.78
N GLU A 79 1.79 3.53 -8.93
CA GLU A 79 3.09 3.04 -8.51
C GLU A 79 3.19 1.56 -8.88
N GLN A 80 4.05 1.26 -9.86
CA GLN A 80 4.28 -0.12 -10.28
C GLN A 80 5.00 -0.86 -9.16
N THR A 81 4.35 -1.88 -8.62
CA THR A 81 5.00 -2.80 -7.69
C THR A 81 5.56 -3.95 -8.50
N SER A 82 6.87 -4.18 -8.41
CA SER A 82 7.46 -5.39 -8.96
C SER A 82 6.77 -6.58 -8.32
N SER A 83 6.01 -7.32 -9.12
CA SER A 83 5.44 -8.62 -8.74
C SER A 83 6.56 -9.49 -8.18
N TRP A 84 6.33 -10.05 -6.98
CA TRP A 84 7.20 -11.05 -6.36
C TRP A 84 7.44 -12.24 -7.28
#